data_AF-A0AAV6NKF0-F1
#
_entry.id   AF-A0AAV6NKF0-F1
#
_cell.length_a   1.000
_cell.length_b   1.000
_cell.length_c   1.000
_cell.angle_alpha   90.00
_cell.angle_beta   90.00
_cell.angle_gamma   90.00
#
_symmetry.space_group_name_H-M   'P 1'
#
loop_
_entity.id
_entity.type
_entity.pdbx_description
1 polymer ?
#
loop_
_entity_poly.entity_id
_entity_poly.type
_entity_poly.pdbx_seq_one_letter_code
_entity_poly.pdbx_strand_id
1 'polypeptide(L)'
;MRSIHSFRQRRQATSTANLKPTRRRRLKLVHLPKNTTSSSAISAAATGTTPSPAMHKRLRNLQRLVPGHNHDTDLNHLFQRTADYIQALQLKLNILKDLTSFYGL
;
A
#
# COMPACT_ATOMS: atom_id res chain seq x y z
N MET A 1 -43.91 -28.55 -35.23
CA MET A 1 -42.62 -29.18 -35.58
C MET A 1 -41.76 -29.26 -34.32
N ARG A 2 -41.16 -30.44 -34.04
CA ARG A 2 -40.05 -30.72 -33.08
C ARG A 2 -40.40 -30.53 -31.59
N SER A 3 -40.64 -31.55 -30.76
CA SER A 3 -39.90 -32.78 -30.39
C SER A 3 -38.66 -32.57 -29.49
N ILE A 4 -38.57 -33.48 -28.50
CA ILE A 4 -37.40 -34.06 -27.82
C ILE A 4 -36.95 -33.48 -26.45
N HIS A 5 -37.17 -34.35 -25.43
CA HIS A 5 -36.37 -34.76 -24.24
C HIS A 5 -35.58 -33.71 -23.41
N SER A 6 -35.32 -33.86 -22.11
CA SER A 6 -35.23 -35.05 -21.24
C SER A 6 -35.17 -34.63 -19.77
N PHE A 7 -35.64 -35.54 -18.91
CA PHE A 7 -35.04 -35.98 -17.64
C PHE A 7 -34.26 -34.97 -16.79
N ARG A 8 -34.84 -34.65 -15.63
CA ARG A 8 -34.07 -34.64 -14.38
C ARG A 8 -34.88 -35.20 -13.22
N GLN A 9 -34.63 -36.47 -12.94
CA GLN A 9 -34.92 -37.11 -11.67
C GLN A 9 -34.15 -36.39 -10.55
N ARG A 10 -34.84 -35.83 -9.55
CA ARG A 10 -34.36 -35.86 -8.15
C ARG A 10 -35.50 -35.49 -7.19
N ARG A 11 -36.00 -36.51 -6.49
CA ARG A 11 -36.21 -36.60 -5.03
C ARG A 11 -36.22 -35.23 -4.29
N GLN A 12 -37.16 -34.85 -3.43
CA GLN A 12 -38.07 -35.62 -2.56
C GLN A 12 -39.03 -34.63 -1.84
N ALA A 13 -40.24 -35.13 -1.57
CA ALA A 13 -41.03 -35.03 -0.34
C ALA A 13 -41.36 -33.68 0.34
N THR A 14 -42.61 -33.69 0.78
CA THR A 14 -43.43 -32.71 1.49
C THR A 14 -42.96 -32.37 2.90
N SER A 15 -43.03 -31.06 3.19
CA SER A 15 -43.41 -30.44 4.47
C SER A 15 -44.00 -31.38 5.52
N THR A 16 -43.34 -31.48 6.68
CA THR A 16 -44.01 -31.46 7.99
C THR A 16 -43.14 -30.72 8.99
N ALA A 17 -43.80 -29.96 9.85
CA ALA A 17 -43.25 -28.99 10.78
C ALA A 17 -42.15 -29.54 11.70
N ASN A 18 -41.20 -28.68 12.05
CA ASN A 18 -40.92 -28.36 13.46
C ASN A 18 -40.01 -27.12 13.55
N LEU A 19 -40.56 -26.07 14.14
CA LEU A 19 -39.94 -24.76 14.34
C LEU A 19 -38.73 -24.90 15.27
N LYS A 20 -37.53 -24.49 14.81
CA LYS A 20 -36.39 -24.19 15.68
C LYS A 20 -36.40 -22.70 16.04
N PRO A 21 -36.20 -22.33 17.31
CA PRO A 21 -36.31 -20.96 17.76
C PRO A 21 -35.19 -20.07 17.21
N THR A 22 -35.63 -18.95 16.66
CA THR A 22 -34.83 -17.83 16.18
C THR A 22 -34.25 -17.03 17.36
N ARG A 23 -33.00 -16.59 17.20
CA ARG A 23 -32.33 -15.43 17.85
C ARG A 23 -32.48 -15.25 19.38
N ARG A 24 -31.34 -15.29 20.07
CA ARG A 24 -30.72 -14.13 20.75
C ARG A 24 -29.50 -14.61 21.52
N ARG A 25 -28.28 -14.34 21.02
CA ARG A 25 -27.05 -14.49 21.81
C ARG A 25 -26.36 -13.12 21.93
N ARG A 26 -26.58 -12.52 23.10
CA ARG A 26 -25.81 -11.51 23.84
C ARG A 26 -24.75 -10.75 23.05
N LEU A 27 -25.00 -9.45 22.89
CA LEU A 27 -23.94 -8.46 22.72
C LEU A 27 -23.07 -8.49 24.00
N LYS A 28 -21.78 -8.82 23.85
CA LYS A 28 -20.79 -8.58 24.90
C LYS A 28 -20.60 -7.06 24.99
N LEU A 29 -20.99 -6.48 26.12
CA LEU A 29 -20.71 -5.09 26.44
C LEU A 29 -19.20 -4.93 26.58
N VAL A 30 -18.64 -4.05 25.76
CA VAL A 30 -17.23 -3.65 25.75
C VAL A 30 -16.97 -2.80 27.01
N HIS A 31 -16.01 -3.20 27.83
CA HIS A 31 -15.62 -2.44 29.02
C HIS A 31 -14.94 -1.11 28.62
N LEU A 32 -15.36 -0.05 29.31
CA LEU A 32 -14.86 1.33 29.23
C LEU A 32 -13.38 1.44 29.67
N PRO A 33 -12.60 2.41 29.16
CA PRO A 33 -11.19 2.55 29.48
C PRO A 33 -10.99 3.21 30.86
N LYS A 34 -10.11 2.63 31.67
CA LYS A 34 -9.57 3.28 32.89
C LYS A 34 -8.36 4.14 32.49
N ASN A 35 -8.50 5.46 32.62
CA ASN A 35 -7.33 6.33 32.70
C ASN A 35 -6.72 6.15 34.09
N THR A 36 -5.40 5.98 34.16
CA THR A 36 -4.61 6.25 35.35
C THR A 36 -3.32 6.90 34.88
N THR A 37 -3.17 8.13 35.32
CA THR A 37 -2.00 8.99 35.26
C THR A 37 -0.73 8.28 35.75
N SER A 38 0.41 8.80 35.29
CA SER A 38 1.75 8.63 35.86
C SER A 38 2.59 7.45 35.36
N SER A 39 3.48 7.71 34.40
CA SER A 39 4.89 7.99 34.69
C SER A 39 5.76 7.74 33.46
N SER A 40 6.71 8.64 33.29
CA SER A 40 7.71 8.70 32.24
C SER A 40 8.59 7.44 32.19
N ALA A 41 8.48 6.69 31.11
CA ALA A 41 9.58 5.90 30.58
C ALA A 41 9.60 6.08 29.08
N ILE A 42 10.38 7.06 28.61
CA ILE A 42 10.76 7.19 27.20
C ILE A 42 11.74 6.04 26.94
N SER A 43 11.19 4.84 26.76
CA SER A 43 11.94 3.77 26.12
C SER A 43 12.00 4.14 24.66
N ALA A 44 13.18 4.65 24.24
CA ALA A 44 13.54 4.80 22.84
C ALA A 44 13.57 3.40 22.20
N ALA A 45 12.38 2.86 21.92
CA ALA A 45 12.23 1.73 21.05
C ALA A 45 12.61 2.24 19.68
N ALA A 46 13.79 1.83 19.21
CA ALA A 46 14.11 1.80 17.80
C ALA A 46 13.05 0.93 17.11
N THR A 47 11.90 1.52 16.82
CA THR A 47 10.88 0.89 16.01
C THR A 47 11.50 0.81 14.62
N GLY A 48 12.00 -0.38 14.30
CA GLY A 48 12.16 -0.83 12.93
C GLY A 48 10.77 -0.86 12.30
N THR A 49 10.25 0.33 11.98
CA THR A 49 9.01 0.48 11.23
C THR A 49 9.35 -0.03 9.85
N THR A 50 8.96 -1.27 9.57
CA THR A 50 9.08 -1.84 8.23
C THR A 50 8.46 -0.86 7.25
N PRO A 51 9.13 -0.58 6.12
CA PRO A 51 8.63 0.44 5.22
C PRO A 51 7.22 0.09 4.76
N SER A 52 6.30 1.06 4.86
CA SER A 52 4.96 0.88 4.30
C SER A 52 5.08 0.44 2.83
N PRO A 53 4.20 -0.44 2.31
CA PRO A 53 4.21 -0.83 0.90
C PRO A 53 4.14 0.38 -0.05
N ALA A 54 3.53 1.49 0.39
CA ALA A 54 3.54 2.76 -0.34
C ALA A 54 4.95 3.39 -0.42
N MET A 55 5.74 3.31 0.67
CA MET A 55 7.12 3.79 0.70
C MET A 55 8.01 2.97 -0.24
N HIS A 56 7.87 1.64 -0.23
CA HIS A 56 8.56 0.78 -1.19
C HIS A 56 8.21 1.10 -2.65
N LYS A 57 6.94 1.41 -2.94
CA LYS A 57 6.52 1.82 -4.29
C LYS A 57 7.18 3.15 -4.70
N ARG A 58 7.19 4.15 -3.82
CA ARG A 58 7.85 5.44 -4.07
C ARG A 58 9.36 5.26 -4.30
N LEU A 59 9.99 4.42 -3.50
CA LEU A 59 11.40 4.10 -3.64
C LEU A 59 11.71 3.44 -4.99
N ARG A 60 10.94 2.42 -5.40
CA ARG A 60 11.10 1.79 -6.72
C ARG A 60 10.90 2.78 -7.87
N ASN A 61 9.99 3.74 -7.71
CA ASN A 61 9.81 4.79 -8.71
C ASN A 61 11.03 5.71 -8.78
N LEU A 62 11.60 6.10 -7.63
CA LEU A 62 12.81 6.92 -7.58
C LEU A 62 14.00 6.20 -8.24
N GLN A 63 14.16 4.91 -7.96
CA GLN A 63 15.16 4.05 -8.59
C GLN A 63 15.06 4.00 -10.12
N ARG A 64 13.85 4.09 -10.68
CA ARG A 64 13.65 4.12 -12.14
C ARG A 64 13.96 5.47 -12.78
N LEU A 65 13.90 6.56 -12.01
CA LEU A 65 14.16 7.91 -12.49
C LEU A 65 15.65 8.25 -12.47
N VAL A 66 16.40 7.68 -11.54
CA VAL A 66 17.84 7.96 -11.37
C VAL A 66 18.65 7.01 -12.27
N PRO A 67 19.45 7.53 -13.22
CA PRO A 67 20.27 6.68 -14.09
C PRO A 67 21.34 5.91 -13.32
N GLY A 68 21.55 4.65 -13.68
CA GLY A 68 22.64 3.81 -13.14
C GLY A 68 22.34 3.14 -11.79
N HIS A 69 21.07 3.05 -11.41
CA HIS A 69 20.66 2.34 -10.19
C HIS A 69 20.34 0.86 -10.46
N ASN A 70 20.90 -0.04 -9.65
CA ASN A 70 20.58 -1.48 -9.65
C ASN A 70 19.63 -1.81 -8.50
N HIS A 71 18.70 -2.75 -8.68
CA HIS A 71 17.62 -3.04 -7.72
C HIS A 71 18.08 -3.32 -6.27
N ASP A 72 19.33 -3.75 -6.07
CA ASP A 72 19.92 -4.08 -4.76
C ASP A 72 20.79 -2.97 -4.14
N THR A 73 20.75 -1.74 -4.66
CA THR A 73 21.59 -0.65 -4.15
C THR A 73 21.04 -0.05 -2.85
N ASP A 74 21.92 0.19 -1.88
CA ASP A 74 21.61 0.80 -0.59
C ASP A 74 20.83 2.13 -0.70
N LEU A 75 19.89 2.34 0.22
CA LEU A 75 19.06 3.55 0.27
C LEU A 75 19.88 4.84 0.32
N ASN A 76 20.93 4.85 1.16
CA ASN A 76 21.80 6.01 1.31
C ASN A 76 22.51 6.36 -0.01
N HIS A 77 22.96 5.33 -0.75
CA HIS A 77 23.59 5.53 -2.04
C HIS A 77 22.57 6.00 -3.10
N LEU A 78 21.34 5.47 -3.08
CA LEU A 78 20.26 5.96 -3.95
C LEU A 78 19.97 7.45 -3.70
N PHE A 79 19.88 7.88 -2.43
CA PHE A 79 19.63 9.28 -2.10
C PHE A 79 20.79 10.18 -2.53
N GLN A 80 22.03 9.77 -2.28
CA GLN A 80 23.20 10.51 -2.75
C GLN A 80 23.20 10.63 -4.27
N ARG A 81 22.95 9.54 -4.99
CA ARG A 81 22.92 9.55 -6.45
C ARG A 81 21.79 10.40 -7.00
N THR A 82 20.65 10.43 -6.29
CA THR A 82 19.54 11.32 -6.63
C THR A 82 19.96 12.79 -6.51
N ALA A 83 20.68 13.16 -5.44
CA ALA A 83 21.18 14.52 -5.26
C ALA A 83 22.15 14.92 -6.37
N ASP A 84 23.12 14.05 -6.69
CA ASP A 84 24.07 14.28 -7.78
C ASP A 84 23.35 14.46 -9.12
N TYR A 85 22.32 13.63 -9.38
CA TYR A 85 21.56 13.69 -10.62
C TYR A 85 20.74 14.98 -10.74
N ILE A 86 20.12 15.43 -9.65
CA ILE A 86 19.42 16.73 -9.61
C ILE A 86 20.40 17.87 -9.92
N GLN A 87 21.58 17.85 -9.30
CA GLN A 87 22.59 18.89 -9.53
C GLN A 87 23.08 18.89 -10.98
N ALA A 88 23.30 17.72 -11.57
CA ALA A 88 23.68 17.59 -12.97
C ALA A 88 22.59 18.12 -13.92
N LEU A 89 21.31 17.85 -13.63
CA LEU A 89 20.19 18.39 -14.40
C LEU A 89 20.11 19.91 -14.30
N GLN A 90 20.30 20.48 -13.10
CA GLN A 90 20.33 21.92 -12.89
C GLN A 90 21.45 22.58 -13.69
N LEU A 91 22.65 21.99 -13.67
CA LEU A 91 23.78 22.51 -14.45
C LEU A 91 23.46 22.50 -15.95
N LYS A 92 22.89 21.40 -16.48
CA LYS A 92 22.47 21.32 -17.88
C LYS A 92 21.43 22.38 -18.24
N LEU A 93 20.46 22.62 -17.36
CA LEU A 93 19.44 23.66 -17.56
C LEU A 93 20.07 25.05 -17.54
N ASN A 94 21.02 25.32 -16.65
CA ASN A 94 21.69 26.61 -16.59
C ASN A 94 22.52 26.85 -17.86
N ILE A 95 23.33 25.88 -18.28
CA ILE A 95 24.06 25.97 -19.55
C ILE A 95 23.10 26.22 -20.71
N LEU A 96 21.99 25.47 -20.78
CA LEU A 96 21.03 25.66 -21.86
C LEU A 96 20.40 27.06 -21.84
N LYS A 97 20.05 27.57 -20.66
CA LYS A 97 19.54 28.95 -20.50
C LYS A 97 20.56 29.98 -20.93
N ASP A 98 21.83 29.81 -20.54
CA ASP A 98 22.91 30.72 -20.90
C ASP A 98 23.13 30.70 -22.42
N LEU A 99 23.10 29.53 -23.05
CA LEU A 99 23.18 29.40 -24.51
C LEU A 99 21.97 30.04 -25.20
N THR A 100 20.75 29.79 -24.72
CA THR A 100 19.54 30.43 -25.25
C THR A 100 19.63 31.95 -25.13
N SER A 101 20.09 32.47 -23.99
CA SER A 101 20.33 33.90 -23.79
C SER A 101 21.43 34.45 -24.70
N PHE A 102 22.49 33.67 -24.96
CA PHE A 102 23.59 34.08 -25.82
C PHE A 102 23.18 34.13 -27.30
N TYR A 103 22.39 33.16 -27.75
CA TYR A 103 21.89 33.09 -29.12
C TYR A 103 20.61 33.89 -29.36
N GLY A 104 20.02 34.48 -28.31
CA GLY A 104 18.84 35.34 -28.40
C GLY A 104 17.57 34.63 -28.87
N LEU A 105 17.47 33.32 -28.60
CA LEU A 105 16.32 32.47 -28.94
C LEU A 105 15.21 32.55 -27.88
#